data_AF-A0A7G9YGT4-F1
#
_entry.id   AF-A0A7G9YGT4-F1
#
_cell.length_a   1.000
_cell.length_b   1.000
_cell.length_c   1.000
_cell.angle_alpha   90.00
_cell.angle_beta   90.00
_cell.angle_gamma   90.00
#
_symmetry.space_group_name_H-M   'P 1'
#
loop_
_entity.id
_entity.type
_entity.pdbx_description
1 polymer ?
#
loop_
_entity_poly.entity_id
_entity_poly.type
_entity_poly.pdbx_seq_one_letter_code
_entity_poly.pdbx_strand_id
1 'polypeptide(L)'
;MSKNGNSLDTTCIDTGGIRQDRVYTYTVDIGNEEDIPVFSYYVDAVFKGDISYVQLMYVFLIDDDVLEIDTSDQYGIMEVKTVSSSEVVLTNDETTIDLDTDTIEHIMGDMYFKTADDETAIRFYPFVERTIGGEEPTPPPKTIPAADADHDGVPDVWDADNSTTSGYWVNPQGIGRMLGDMNGDGRLTSADALMILQATVGKIDL
;
A
#
# COMPACT_ATOMS: atom_id res chain seq x y z
N MET A 1 2.48 0.96 30.79
CA MET A 1 2.27 1.64 29.50
C MET A 1 2.94 3.01 29.59
N SER A 2 3.67 3.42 28.57
CA SER A 2 4.40 4.69 28.57
C SER A 2 4.41 5.31 27.18
N LYS A 3 4.29 6.64 27.11
CA LYS A 3 4.45 7.43 25.88
C LYS A 3 5.61 8.39 26.05
N ASN A 4 6.50 8.46 25.06
CA ASN A 4 7.68 9.34 25.08
C ASN A 4 8.55 9.18 26.35
N GLY A 5 8.66 7.96 26.87
CA GLY A 5 9.40 7.65 28.10
C GLY A 5 8.68 7.99 29.41
N ASN A 6 7.50 8.62 29.37
CA ASN A 6 6.71 8.93 30.56
C ASN A 6 5.70 7.80 30.83
N SER A 7 5.64 7.33 32.08
CA SER A 7 4.66 6.31 32.50
C SER A 7 3.25 6.91 32.47
N LEU A 8 2.35 6.28 31.72
CA LEU A 8 0.95 6.67 31.62
C LEU A 8 0.08 5.86 32.57
N ASP A 9 0.21 4.53 32.51
CA ASP A 9 -0.58 3.63 33.36
C ASP A 9 0.15 2.31 33.64
N THR A 10 -0.15 1.67 34.77
CA THR A 10 0.37 0.38 35.18
C THR A 10 -0.72 -0.43 35.87
N THR A 11 -0.96 -1.65 35.40
CA THR A 11 -1.96 -2.53 35.97
C THR A 11 -1.46 -3.97 36.10
N CYS A 12 -2.16 -4.77 36.89
CA CYS A 12 -1.98 -6.22 37.02
C CYS A 12 -3.13 -6.92 36.28
N ILE A 13 -2.80 -7.89 35.44
CA ILE A 13 -3.77 -8.65 34.63
C ILE A 13 -3.82 -10.08 35.14
N ASP A 14 -5.02 -10.56 35.50
CA ASP A 14 -5.23 -11.95 35.92
C ASP A 14 -5.52 -12.83 34.70
N THR A 15 -4.64 -13.80 34.45
CA THR A 15 -4.81 -14.76 33.36
C THR A 15 -5.50 -16.06 33.76
N GLY A 16 -5.79 -16.25 35.05
CA GLY A 16 -6.49 -17.43 35.58
C GLY A 16 -8.02 -17.27 35.66
N GLY A 17 -8.52 -16.05 35.48
CA GLY A 17 -9.94 -15.71 35.53
C GLY A 17 -10.72 -15.98 34.24
N ILE A 18 -11.75 -15.18 34.00
CA ILE A 18 -12.53 -15.26 32.75
C ILE A 18 -11.77 -14.58 31.61
N ARG A 19 -12.15 -14.86 30.36
CA ARG A 19 -11.48 -14.27 29.19
C ARG A 19 -11.45 -12.74 29.19
N GLN A 20 -12.43 -12.08 29.81
CA GLN A 20 -12.50 -10.62 29.90
C GLN A 20 -11.42 -10.03 30.81
N ASP A 21 -11.00 -10.74 31.86
CA ASP A 21 -9.97 -10.29 32.81
C ASP A 21 -8.59 -10.19 32.16
N ARG A 22 -8.43 -10.83 31.00
CA ARG A 22 -7.19 -10.87 30.22
C ARG A 22 -7.08 -9.72 29.21
N VAL A 23 -8.11 -8.87 29.12
CA VAL A 23 -8.12 -7.68 28.26
C VAL A 23 -7.67 -6.50 29.10
N TYR A 24 -6.71 -5.75 28.58
CA TYR A 24 -6.37 -4.42 29.08
C TYR A 24 -6.84 -3.39 28.07
N THR A 25 -7.47 -2.32 28.55
CA THR A 25 -7.81 -1.15 27.75
C THR A 25 -7.42 0.09 28.54
N TYR A 26 -6.62 0.94 27.92
CA TYR A 26 -6.29 2.26 28.40
C TYR A 26 -7.16 3.28 27.67
N THR A 27 -7.92 4.05 28.45
CA THR A 27 -8.77 5.13 27.97
C THR A 27 -8.21 6.48 28.39
N VAL A 28 -8.47 7.50 27.58
CA VAL A 28 -8.12 8.89 27.86
C VAL A 28 -9.21 9.80 27.32
N ASP A 29 -9.26 11.03 27.85
CA ASP A 29 -10.14 12.07 27.35
C ASP A 29 -9.41 12.82 26.22
N ILE A 30 -9.98 12.84 25.03
CA ILE A 30 -9.39 13.42 23.81
C ILE A 30 -10.47 14.15 23.01
N GLY A 31 -10.15 15.32 22.44
CA GLY A 31 -11.04 15.98 21.47
C GLY A 31 -12.42 16.31 22.03
N ASN A 32 -12.48 16.73 23.30
CA ASN A 32 -13.73 16.98 24.05
C ASN A 32 -14.63 15.75 24.25
N GLU A 33 -14.13 14.53 23.98
CA GLU A 33 -14.79 13.27 24.32
C GLU A 33 -14.06 12.58 25.48
N GLU A 34 -14.84 11.89 26.31
CA GLU A 34 -14.34 11.17 27.49
C GLU A 34 -14.24 9.66 27.22
N ASP A 35 -13.39 8.97 27.98
CA ASP A 35 -13.27 7.50 27.97
C ASP A 35 -12.93 6.87 26.60
N ILE A 36 -12.12 7.55 25.78
CA ILE A 36 -11.73 7.06 24.45
C ILE A 36 -10.66 5.98 24.56
N PRO A 37 -10.90 4.75 24.06
CA PRO A 37 -9.93 3.67 24.12
C PRO A 37 -8.79 3.90 23.13
N VAL A 38 -7.61 4.27 23.64
CA VAL A 38 -6.44 4.53 22.78
C VAL A 38 -5.52 3.34 22.63
N PHE A 39 -5.49 2.45 23.62
CA PHE A 39 -4.64 1.27 23.58
C PHE A 39 -5.34 0.09 24.22
N SER A 40 -5.37 -1.04 23.53
CA SER A 40 -5.93 -2.28 24.06
C SER A 40 -5.13 -3.49 23.62
N TYR A 41 -5.07 -4.50 24.47
CA TYR A 41 -4.51 -5.81 24.13
C TYR A 41 -5.17 -6.92 24.93
N TYR A 42 -5.09 -8.14 24.40
CA TYR A 42 -5.47 -9.36 25.09
C TYR A 42 -4.22 -10.16 25.45
N VAL A 43 -4.10 -10.59 26.72
CA VAL A 43 -3.03 -11.49 27.16
C VAL A 43 -3.42 -12.92 26.81
N ASP A 44 -2.76 -13.51 25.82
CA ASP A 44 -3.09 -14.87 25.35
C ASP A 44 -2.42 -15.96 26.17
N ALA A 45 -1.16 -15.78 26.53
CA ALA A 45 -0.40 -16.72 27.33
C ALA A 45 0.69 -16.03 28.14
N VAL A 46 0.96 -16.58 29.32
CA VAL A 46 2.09 -16.18 30.16
C VAL A 46 2.99 -17.40 30.30
N PHE A 47 4.25 -17.26 29.89
CA PHE A 47 5.25 -18.31 29.99
C PHE A 47 6.24 -17.96 31.08
N LYS A 48 6.42 -18.90 32.02
CA LYS A 48 7.36 -18.77 33.12
C LYS A 48 8.39 -19.89 33.04
N GLY A 49 9.65 -19.52 32.94
CA GLY A 49 10.81 -20.42 32.88
C GLY A 49 12.08 -19.65 33.20
N ASP A 50 13.24 -20.12 32.72
CA ASP A 50 14.52 -19.42 32.89
C ASP A 50 14.48 -18.00 32.30
N ILE A 51 13.71 -17.81 31.24
CA ILE A 51 13.25 -16.51 30.74
C ILE A 51 11.72 -16.52 30.81
N SER A 52 11.15 -15.47 31.39
CA SER A 52 9.69 -15.29 31.45
C SER A 52 9.24 -14.27 30.42
N TYR A 53 8.15 -14.55 29.71
CA TYR A 53 7.58 -13.65 28.71
C TYR A 53 6.06 -13.79 28.62
N VAL A 54 5.42 -12.81 28.01
CA VAL A 54 3.98 -12.74 27.84
C VAL A 54 3.66 -12.62 26.36
N GLN A 55 2.68 -13.39 25.89
CA GLN A 55 2.16 -13.32 24.55
C GLN A 55 0.92 -12.42 24.53
N LEU A 56 0.95 -11.39 23.70
CA LEU A 56 -0.16 -10.48 23.47
C LEU A 56 -0.81 -10.77 22.13
N MET A 57 -2.13 -10.63 22.07
CA MET A 57 -2.93 -10.71 20.84
C MET A 57 -3.88 -9.52 20.75
N TYR A 58 -4.39 -9.29 19.53
CA TYR A 58 -5.40 -8.27 19.24
C TYR A 58 -4.99 -6.88 19.75
N VAL A 59 -3.72 -6.52 19.55
CA VAL A 59 -3.22 -5.21 19.95
C VAL A 59 -3.87 -4.16 19.06
N PHE A 60 -4.53 -3.21 19.70
CA PHE A 60 -5.12 -2.03 19.10
C PHE A 60 -4.42 -0.81 19.69
N LEU A 61 -4.00 0.11 18.82
CA LEU A 61 -3.37 1.37 19.22
C LEU A 61 -3.82 2.46 18.25
N ILE A 62 -4.30 3.56 18.78
CA ILE A 62 -4.49 4.83 18.08
C ILE A 62 -3.63 5.89 18.75
N ASP A 63 -3.27 6.92 17.98
CA ASP A 63 -2.63 8.09 18.57
C ASP A 63 -3.66 8.91 19.35
N ASP A 64 -3.18 9.62 20.37
CA ASP A 64 -3.99 10.57 21.14
C ASP A 64 -3.94 11.99 20.54
N ASP A 65 -3.16 12.19 19.48
CA ASP A 65 -3.17 13.39 18.65
C ASP A 65 -4.29 13.27 17.61
N VAL A 66 -5.39 14.01 17.84
CA VAL A 66 -6.59 13.95 17.00
C VAL A 66 -6.82 15.27 16.27
N LEU A 67 -7.43 15.17 15.09
CA LEU A 67 -7.97 16.32 14.38
C LEU A 67 -9.42 16.56 14.84
N GLU A 68 -9.65 17.68 15.50
CA GLU A 68 -10.99 18.20 15.75
C GLU A 68 -11.53 18.88 14.49
N ILE A 69 -12.80 18.65 14.16
CA ILE A 69 -13.46 19.20 12.98
C ILE A 69 -14.73 19.90 13.44
N ASP A 70 -14.76 21.21 13.28
CA ASP A 70 -15.88 22.06 13.65
C ASP A 70 -16.58 22.66 12.42
N THR A 71 -17.84 23.03 12.61
CA THR A 71 -18.55 23.82 11.60
C THR A 71 -17.84 25.14 11.35
N SER A 72 -17.75 25.53 10.08
CA SER A 72 -16.98 26.69 9.58
C SER A 72 -15.46 26.52 9.57
N ASP A 73 -14.93 25.34 9.90
CA ASP A 73 -13.55 25.02 9.57
C ASP A 73 -13.32 25.03 8.06
N GLN A 74 -12.16 25.56 7.65
CA GLN A 74 -11.76 25.63 6.25
C GLN A 74 -10.60 24.66 5.96
N TYR A 75 -10.77 23.85 4.92
CA TYR A 75 -9.77 22.94 4.39
C TYR A 75 -9.58 23.23 2.91
N GLY A 76 -8.51 23.96 2.56
CA GLY A 76 -8.33 24.48 1.20
C GLY A 76 -9.46 25.42 0.82
N ILE A 77 -10.17 25.13 -0.27
CA ILE A 77 -11.35 25.91 -0.72
C ILE A 77 -12.68 25.41 -0.11
N MET A 78 -12.63 24.33 0.68
CA MET A 78 -13.81 23.69 1.25
C MET A 78 -14.06 24.19 2.67
N GLU A 79 -15.30 24.50 3.00
CA GLU A 79 -15.74 24.82 4.37
C GLU A 79 -16.67 23.72 4.89
N VAL A 80 -16.47 23.34 6.15
CA VAL A 80 -17.35 22.41 6.88
C VAL A 80 -18.70 23.06 7.16
N LYS A 81 -19.76 22.54 6.55
CA LYS A 81 -21.14 23.01 6.76
C LYS A 81 -21.91 22.20 7.78
N THR A 82 -21.61 20.91 7.88
CA THR A 82 -22.29 20.01 8.82
C THR A 82 -21.28 19.08 9.46
N VAL A 83 -21.34 18.97 10.78
CA VAL A 83 -20.67 17.92 11.56
C VAL A 83 -21.75 17.14 12.31
N SER A 84 -21.75 15.83 12.14
CA SER A 84 -22.69 14.91 12.80
C SER A 84 -22.00 13.61 13.15
N SER A 85 -22.65 12.77 13.96
CA SER A 85 -22.10 11.48 14.38
C SER A 85 -21.91 10.46 13.24
N SER A 86 -22.48 10.71 12.06
CA SER A 86 -22.40 9.79 10.91
C SER A 86 -21.83 10.41 9.64
N GLU A 87 -21.71 11.74 9.58
CA GLU A 87 -21.36 12.46 8.36
C GLU A 87 -20.74 13.82 8.69
N VAL A 88 -19.69 14.17 7.93
CA VAL A 88 -19.17 15.53 7.81
C VAL A 88 -19.41 15.98 6.38
N VAL A 89 -20.07 17.13 6.21
CA VAL A 89 -20.35 17.72 4.89
C VAL A 89 -19.52 18.97 4.72
N LEU A 90 -18.71 18.99 3.67
CA LEU A 90 -17.95 20.16 3.25
C LEU A 90 -18.50 20.66 1.92
N THR A 91 -18.59 21.98 1.77
CA THR A 91 -18.94 22.65 0.51
C THR A 91 -17.87 23.66 0.17
N ASN A 92 -17.62 23.93 -1.11
CA ASN A 92 -16.76 25.04 -1.49
C ASN A 92 -17.32 26.34 -0.88
N ASP A 93 -16.48 27.08 -0.14
CA ASP A 93 -16.85 28.36 0.49
C ASP A 93 -17.03 29.45 -0.58
N GLU A 94 -16.23 29.35 -1.64
CA GLU A 94 -16.31 30.23 -2.81
C GLU A 94 -17.58 29.99 -3.62
N THR A 95 -18.01 31.00 -4.38
CA THR A 95 -19.18 30.84 -5.28
C THR A 95 -18.92 29.89 -6.45
N THR A 96 -17.65 29.67 -6.84
CA THR A 96 -17.26 28.87 -8.01
C THR A 96 -15.92 28.16 -7.77
N ILE A 97 -15.72 27.04 -8.48
CA ILE A 97 -14.41 26.42 -8.67
C ILE A 97 -14.04 26.68 -10.13
N ASP A 98 -12.97 27.43 -10.36
CA ASP A 98 -12.48 27.71 -11.70
C ASP A 98 -11.65 26.52 -12.19
N LEU A 99 -11.98 26.04 -13.39
CA LEU A 99 -11.34 24.88 -14.03
C LEU A 99 -10.71 25.35 -15.34
N ASP A 100 -9.61 26.08 -15.23
CA ASP A 100 -8.85 26.54 -16.39
C ASP A 100 -8.26 25.34 -17.16
N THR A 101 -8.03 25.50 -18.46
CA THR A 101 -7.47 24.43 -19.30
C THR A 101 -6.01 24.16 -18.97
N ASP A 102 -5.62 22.88 -18.94
CA ASP A 102 -4.28 22.39 -18.58
C ASP A 102 -3.75 22.79 -17.19
N THR A 103 -4.64 23.00 -16.22
CA THR A 103 -4.26 23.37 -14.84
C THR A 103 -4.42 22.23 -13.83
N ILE A 104 -3.80 22.42 -12.68
CA ILE A 104 -4.00 21.60 -11.47
C ILE A 104 -4.61 22.52 -10.43
N GLU A 105 -5.85 22.25 -10.06
CA GLU A 105 -6.60 23.07 -9.12
C GLU A 105 -6.67 22.38 -7.76
N HIS A 106 -6.25 23.06 -6.70
CA HIS A 106 -6.26 22.51 -5.34
C HIS A 106 -7.66 22.54 -4.74
N ILE A 107 -8.06 21.45 -4.09
CA ILE A 107 -9.37 21.32 -3.43
C ILE A 107 -9.18 21.45 -1.91
N MET A 108 -8.57 20.43 -1.30
CA MET A 108 -8.33 20.36 0.15
C MET A 108 -7.28 19.29 0.45
N GLY A 109 -6.46 19.48 1.49
CA GLY A 109 -5.41 18.52 1.85
C GLY A 109 -4.54 18.17 0.63
N ASP A 110 -4.46 16.88 0.32
CA ASP A 110 -3.73 16.38 -0.86
C ASP A 110 -4.63 16.18 -2.11
N MET A 111 -5.88 16.66 -2.10
CA MET A 111 -6.84 16.50 -3.21
C MET A 111 -6.80 17.67 -4.19
N TYR A 112 -6.82 17.33 -5.48
CA TYR A 112 -6.73 18.26 -6.59
C TYR A 112 -7.66 17.84 -7.73
N PHE A 113 -7.99 18.77 -8.63
CA PHE A 113 -8.47 18.48 -9.98
C PHE A 113 -7.33 18.63 -10.99
N LYS A 114 -7.25 17.73 -11.97
CA LYS A 114 -6.47 17.95 -13.20
C LYS A 114 -7.44 18.19 -14.35
N THR A 115 -7.25 19.29 -15.07
CA THR A 115 -8.02 19.62 -16.28
C THR A 115 -7.21 19.29 -17.53
N ALA A 116 -7.91 18.99 -18.63
CA ALA A 116 -7.29 18.72 -19.93
C ALA A 116 -6.94 20.03 -20.66
N ASP A 117 -5.91 19.96 -21.51
CA ASP A 117 -5.60 20.99 -22.51
C ASP A 117 -6.60 20.89 -23.68
N ASP A 118 -7.82 21.41 -23.49
CA ASP A 118 -8.89 21.39 -24.48
C ASP A 118 -9.86 22.58 -24.28
N GLU A 119 -9.75 23.60 -25.12
CA GLU A 119 -10.62 24.78 -25.08
C GLU A 119 -12.06 24.51 -25.57
N THR A 120 -12.33 23.33 -26.14
CA THR A 120 -13.63 23.00 -26.75
C THR A 120 -14.50 22.09 -25.90
N ALA A 121 -13.93 21.42 -24.90
CA ALA A 121 -14.64 20.51 -24.02
C ALA A 121 -14.04 20.50 -22.61
N ILE A 122 -14.91 20.62 -21.61
CA ILE A 122 -14.50 20.51 -20.20
C ILE A 122 -14.29 19.03 -19.85
N ARG A 123 -13.03 18.64 -19.62
CA ARG A 123 -12.64 17.32 -19.14
C ARG A 123 -11.70 17.48 -17.96
N PHE A 124 -12.09 16.91 -16.82
CA PHE A 124 -11.29 16.95 -15.60
C PHE A 124 -11.49 15.67 -14.79
N TYR A 125 -10.56 15.40 -13.87
CA TYR A 125 -10.68 14.33 -12.89
C TYR A 125 -10.06 14.74 -11.55
N PRO A 126 -10.62 14.28 -10.43
CA PRO A 126 -9.99 14.46 -9.13
C PRO A 126 -8.82 13.47 -8.97
N PHE A 127 -7.76 13.89 -8.27
CA PHE A 127 -6.66 13.02 -7.87
C PHE A 127 -6.12 13.42 -6.49
N VAL A 128 -5.35 12.52 -5.90
CA VAL A 128 -4.68 12.73 -4.61
C VAL A 128 -3.18 12.63 -4.82
N GLU A 129 -2.42 13.61 -4.35
CA GLU A 129 -0.96 13.50 -4.28
C GLU A 129 -0.53 12.75 -3.03
N ARG A 130 0.45 11.86 -3.15
CA ARG A 130 1.02 11.14 -2.01
C ARG A 130 2.52 11.14 -2.16
N THR A 131 3.23 11.49 -1.09
CA THR A 131 4.67 11.26 -1.02
C THR A 131 4.89 9.81 -0.62
N ILE A 132 5.50 9.01 -1.49
CA ILE A 132 5.92 7.65 -1.15
C ILE A 132 7.34 7.73 -0.61
N GLY A 133 7.55 7.31 0.64
CA GLY A 133 8.90 7.17 1.18
C GLY A 133 9.66 6.05 0.46
N GLY A 134 10.75 6.39 -0.23
CA GLY A 134 11.61 5.49 -1.00
C GLY A 134 12.43 6.28 -2.04
N GLU A 135 13.46 5.67 -2.65
CA GLU A 135 14.09 6.25 -3.86
C GLU A 135 13.00 6.45 -4.92
N GLU A 136 12.96 7.63 -5.56
CA GLU A 136 12.13 7.81 -6.75
C GLU A 136 12.40 6.66 -7.72
N PRO A 137 11.37 5.93 -8.21
CA PRO A 137 11.59 5.03 -9.33
C PRO A 137 12.16 5.88 -10.46
N THR A 138 13.38 5.57 -10.90
CA THR A 138 14.00 6.30 -12.00
C THR A 138 12.99 6.33 -13.15
N PRO A 139 12.63 7.51 -13.67
CA PRO A 139 11.68 7.58 -14.76
C PRO A 139 12.18 6.68 -15.90
N PRO A 140 11.28 5.92 -16.56
CA PRO A 140 11.69 5.07 -17.66
C PRO A 140 12.48 5.91 -18.67
N PRO A 141 13.64 5.43 -19.15
CA PRO A 141 14.47 6.18 -20.08
C PRO A 141 13.65 6.69 -21.27
N LYS A 142 13.81 7.98 -21.61
CA LYS A 142 13.06 8.67 -22.67
C LYS A 142 13.24 8.05 -24.07
N THR A 143 14.23 7.17 -24.22
CA THR A 143 14.60 6.48 -25.45
C THR A 143 14.98 5.04 -25.14
N ILE A 144 14.41 4.09 -25.89
CA ILE A 144 14.87 2.70 -25.89
C ILE A 144 16.26 2.68 -26.58
N PRO A 145 17.29 2.09 -25.95
CA PRO A 145 18.60 1.89 -26.58
C PRO A 145 18.45 1.13 -27.91
N ALA A 146 19.14 1.58 -28.96
CA ALA A 146 18.90 1.10 -30.34
C ALA A 146 19.68 -0.17 -30.74
N ALA A 147 20.61 -0.63 -29.91
CA ALA A 147 21.41 -1.82 -30.19
C ALA A 147 20.71 -3.05 -29.60
N ASP A 148 20.47 -4.03 -30.45
CA ASP A 148 19.88 -5.34 -30.18
C ASP A 148 20.58 -6.31 -31.15
N ALA A 149 21.60 -7.01 -30.66
CA ALA A 149 22.53 -7.75 -31.51
C ALA A 149 21.93 -9.07 -32.01
N ASP A 150 21.15 -9.76 -31.17
CA ASP A 150 20.50 -11.03 -31.50
C ASP A 150 19.06 -10.88 -32.05
N HIS A 151 18.54 -9.65 -32.06
CA HIS A 151 17.23 -9.26 -32.59
C HIS A 151 16.07 -9.95 -31.86
N ASP A 152 16.24 -10.20 -30.56
CA ASP A 152 15.24 -10.85 -29.71
C ASP A 152 14.18 -9.88 -29.16
N GLY A 153 14.39 -8.57 -29.34
CA GLY A 153 13.50 -7.49 -28.92
C GLY A 153 13.86 -6.85 -27.58
N VAL A 154 14.96 -7.27 -26.93
CA VAL A 154 15.52 -6.66 -25.73
C VAL A 154 16.83 -5.94 -26.10
N PRO A 155 16.95 -4.63 -25.85
CA PRO A 155 18.20 -3.91 -26.13
C PRO A 155 19.39 -4.47 -25.34
N ASP A 156 20.58 -4.50 -25.96
CA ASP A 156 21.84 -5.07 -25.43
C ASP A 156 22.18 -4.64 -23.99
N VAL A 157 21.76 -3.43 -23.58
CA VAL A 157 22.05 -2.88 -22.24
C VAL A 157 21.08 -3.36 -21.15
N TRP A 158 19.94 -3.92 -21.54
CA TRP A 158 18.94 -4.54 -20.67
C TRP A 158 18.90 -6.06 -20.81
N ASP A 159 19.74 -6.58 -21.69
CA ASP A 159 19.79 -7.98 -22.04
C ASP A 159 20.87 -8.73 -21.23
N ALA A 160 20.43 -9.70 -20.43
CA ALA A 160 21.33 -10.58 -19.70
C ALA A 160 21.95 -11.68 -20.58
N ASP A 161 21.36 -11.99 -21.74
CA ASP A 161 21.84 -12.98 -22.70
C ASP A 161 21.69 -12.52 -24.16
N ASN A 162 22.70 -11.78 -24.61
CA ASN A 162 22.80 -11.22 -25.98
C ASN A 162 23.26 -12.24 -27.02
N SER A 163 22.76 -13.46 -26.90
CA SER A 163 23.00 -14.58 -27.80
C SER A 163 21.77 -15.49 -27.96
N THR A 164 20.59 -14.96 -27.67
CA THR A 164 19.34 -15.69 -27.72
C THR A 164 19.08 -16.20 -29.14
N THR A 165 18.80 -17.51 -29.24
CA THR A 165 18.54 -18.14 -30.53
C THR A 165 17.13 -17.78 -31.03
N SER A 166 17.02 -17.45 -32.32
CA SER A 166 15.73 -17.15 -32.96
C SER A 166 14.69 -18.25 -32.72
N GLY A 167 13.51 -17.86 -32.24
CA GLY A 167 12.40 -18.76 -31.88
C GLY A 167 12.26 -19.05 -30.38
N TYR A 168 13.16 -18.52 -29.55
CA TYR A 168 13.05 -18.54 -28.10
C TYR A 168 12.15 -17.38 -27.64
N TRP A 169 11.42 -17.58 -26.55
CA TRP A 169 10.69 -16.53 -25.86
C TRP A 169 11.59 -15.89 -24.82
N VAL A 170 11.66 -14.56 -24.83
CA VAL A 170 12.59 -13.79 -24.00
C VAL A 170 11.82 -13.14 -22.86
N ASN A 171 12.35 -13.20 -21.65
CA ASN A 171 11.77 -12.54 -20.49
C ASN A 171 12.20 -11.05 -20.42
N PRO A 172 11.63 -10.24 -19.52
CA PRO A 172 12.02 -8.83 -19.40
C PRO A 172 13.49 -8.58 -19.01
N GLN A 173 14.24 -9.62 -18.65
CA GLN A 173 15.68 -9.55 -18.36
C GLN A 173 16.55 -9.99 -19.55
N GLY A 174 15.98 -10.26 -20.73
CA GLY A 174 16.74 -10.70 -21.91
C GLY A 174 17.12 -12.18 -21.91
N ILE A 175 16.57 -13.00 -21.01
CA ILE A 175 16.91 -14.42 -20.96
C ILE A 175 15.94 -15.21 -21.85
N GLY A 176 16.46 -15.77 -22.94
CA GLY A 176 15.72 -16.65 -23.85
C GLY A 176 15.40 -18.03 -23.27
N ARG A 177 14.17 -18.50 -23.45
CA ARG A 177 13.73 -19.88 -23.21
C ARG A 177 12.97 -20.44 -24.40
N MET A 178 13.29 -21.67 -24.81
CA MET A 178 12.56 -22.33 -25.88
C MET A 178 11.15 -22.70 -25.40
N LEU A 179 10.11 -22.27 -26.12
CA LEU A 179 8.75 -22.66 -25.79
C LEU A 179 8.59 -24.18 -25.88
N GLY A 180 8.11 -24.77 -24.79
CA GLY A 180 7.89 -26.20 -24.70
C GLY A 180 9.11 -27.02 -24.30
N ASP A 181 10.28 -26.41 -24.05
CA ASP A 181 11.39 -27.06 -23.34
C ASP A 181 11.17 -26.93 -21.83
N MET A 182 10.66 -28.00 -21.24
CA MET A 182 10.18 -28.00 -19.86
C MET A 182 11.21 -28.57 -18.89
N ASN A 183 12.24 -29.24 -19.42
CA ASN A 183 13.35 -29.76 -18.62
C ASN A 183 14.62 -28.88 -18.73
N GLY A 184 14.63 -27.87 -19.61
CA GLY A 184 15.73 -26.93 -19.81
C GLY A 184 16.93 -27.53 -20.55
N ASP A 185 16.75 -28.62 -21.30
CA ASP A 185 17.84 -29.31 -22.00
C ASP A 185 18.13 -28.77 -23.41
N GLY A 186 17.38 -27.77 -23.85
CA GLY A 186 17.50 -27.12 -25.15
C GLY A 186 16.92 -27.93 -26.31
N ARG A 187 16.12 -28.98 -26.05
CA ARG A 187 15.52 -29.84 -27.08
C ARG A 187 14.03 -30.03 -26.83
N LEU A 188 13.22 -29.95 -27.90
CA LEU A 188 11.80 -30.29 -27.81
C LEU A 188 11.60 -31.80 -28.04
N THR A 189 11.38 -32.54 -26.96
CA THR A 189 11.28 -34.00 -26.97
C THR A 189 10.03 -34.50 -26.24
N SER A 190 9.82 -35.82 -26.25
CA SER A 190 8.78 -36.45 -25.43
C SER A 190 9.04 -36.31 -23.93
N ALA A 191 10.26 -35.97 -23.50
CA ALA A 191 10.56 -35.70 -22.10
C ALA A 191 9.86 -34.42 -21.62
N ASP A 192 9.77 -33.39 -22.47
CA ASP A 192 9.11 -32.13 -22.14
C ASP A 192 7.59 -32.28 -22.01
N ALA A 193 7.01 -33.04 -22.94
CA ALA A 193 5.61 -33.42 -22.86
C ALA A 193 5.31 -34.22 -21.58
N LEU A 194 6.25 -35.07 -21.15
CA LEU A 194 6.13 -35.83 -19.90
C LEU A 194 6.19 -34.90 -18.68
N MET A 195 7.04 -33.88 -18.66
CA MET A 195 7.11 -32.89 -17.58
C MET A 195 5.77 -32.16 -17.42
N ILE A 196 5.17 -31.69 -18.53
CA ILE A 196 3.84 -31.06 -18.51
C ILE A 196 2.78 -32.02 -17.96
N LEU A 197 2.80 -33.28 -18.40
CA LEU A 197 1.85 -34.28 -17.94
C LEU A 197 1.99 -34.54 -16.44
N GLN A 198 3.23 -34.72 -15.96
CA GLN A 198 3.52 -34.97 -14.54
C GLN A 198 3.08 -33.80 -13.66
N ALA A 199 3.27 -32.56 -14.14
CA ALA A 199 2.82 -31.37 -13.43
C ALA A 199 1.28 -31.27 -13.40
N THR A 200 0.62 -31.54 -14.52
CA THR A 200 -0.85 -31.49 -14.61
C THR A 200 -1.53 -32.50 -13.68
N VAL A 201 -0.89 -33.65 -13.43
CA VAL A 201 -1.39 -34.66 -12.49
C VAL A 201 -0.90 -34.46 -11.06
N GLY A 202 -0.21 -33.35 -10.75
CA GLY A 202 0.26 -33.00 -9.40
C GLY A 202 1.40 -33.87 -8.89
N LYS A 203 2.19 -34.50 -9.77
CA LYS A 203 3.36 -35.30 -9.37
C LYS A 203 4.62 -34.47 -9.18
N ILE A 204 4.72 -33.36 -9.89
CA ILE A 204 5.84 -32.41 -9.81
C ILE A 204 5.28 -30.98 -9.87
N ASP A 205 6.05 -30.03 -9.39
CA ASP A 205 5.84 -28.60 -9.65
C ASP A 205 6.79 -28.17 -10.77
N LEU A 206 6.33 -27.29 -11.67
CA LEU A 206 7.12 -26.71 -12.78
C LEU A 206 7.66 -25.32 -12.41
#